data_AF-A0AAV5YYC7-F1
#
_entry.id   AF-A0AAV5YYC7-F1
#
_cell.length_a   1.000
_cell.length_b   1.000
_cell.length_c   1.000
_cell.angle_alpha   90.00
_cell.angle_beta   90.00
_cell.angle_gamma   90.00
#
_symmetry.space_group_name_H-M   'P 1'
#
loop_
_entity.id
_entity.type
_entity.pdbx_description
1 polymer ?
#
loop_
_entity_poly.entity_id
_entity_poly.type
_entity_poly.pdbx_seq_one_letter_code
_entity_poly.pdbx_strand_id
1 'polypeptide(L)' 'MGVYAELRGFVLTHRECGVLRGASKPIDRGFRLAVICPCGARFLRSVYAEDPEAERLREALAAFQE' A
#
# COMPACT_ATOMS: atom_id res chain seq x y z
N MET A 1 11.26 10.47 0.07
CA MET A 1 10.87 9.11 -0.38
C MET A 1 9.36 9.04 -0.27
N GLY A 2 8.64 8.70 -1.34
CA GLY A 2 7.17 8.70 -1.32
C GLY A 2 6.58 7.34 -0.92
N VAL A 3 5.25 7.29 -0.78
CA VAL A 3 4.51 6.13 -0.26
C VAL A 3 4.75 4.87 -1.08
N TYR A 4 4.98 4.98 -2.39
CA TYR A 4 5.28 3.80 -3.23
C TYR A 4 6.63 3.19 -2.88
N ALA A 5 7.66 4.01 -2.68
CA ALA A 5 8.98 3.53 -2.28
C ALA A 5 8.96 2.86 -0.90
N GLU A 6 8.20 3.42 0.05
CA GLU A 6 8.02 2.83 1.38
C GLU A 6 7.26 1.49 1.31
N LEU A 7 6.19 1.42 0.53
CA LEU A 7 5.41 0.19 0.30
C LEU A 7 6.29 -0.90 -0.33
N ARG A 8 7.08 -0.55 -1.35
CA ARG A 8 8.03 -1.47 -1.98
C ARG A 8 9.05 -1.99 -0.98
N GLY A 9 9.58 -1.12 -0.12
CA GLY A 9 10.47 -1.50 0.97
C GLY A 9 9.83 -2.52 1.90
N PHE A 10 8.61 -2.25 2.38
CA PHE A 10 7.85 -3.15 3.23
C PHE A 10 7.63 -4.53 2.59
N VAL A 11 7.20 -4.56 1.32
CA VAL A 11 6.98 -5.82 0.59
C VAL A 11 8.28 -6.63 0.48
N LEU A 12 9.39 -5.99 0.12
CA LEU A 12 10.68 -6.67 0.00
C LEU A 12 11.18 -7.20 1.35
N THR A 13 11.03 -6.44 2.43
CA THR A 13 11.42 -6.88 3.78
C THR A 13 10.59 -8.06 4.27
N HIS A 14 9.32 -8.15 3.89
CA HIS A 14 8.39 -9.18 4.39
C HIS A 14 8.04 -10.28 3.38
N ARG A 15 8.72 -10.32 2.22
CA ARG A 15 8.43 -11.28 1.14
C ARG A 15 8.53 -12.75 1.57
N GLU A 16 9.38 -13.05 2.55
CA GLU A 16 9.59 -14.42 3.04
C GLU A 16 8.64 -14.81 4.19
N CYS A 17 7.89 -13.86 4.73
CA CYS A 17 6.93 -14.13 5.79
C CYS A 17 5.66 -14.84 5.28
N GLY A 18 5.42 -14.85 3.96
CA GLY A 18 4.26 -15.44 3.32
C GLY A 18 3.44 -14.40 2.54
N VAL A 19 2.15 -14.69 2.35
CA VAL A 19 1.26 -13.83 1.55
C VAL A 19 0.87 -12.58 2.34
N LEU A 20 1.24 -11.42 1.81
CA LEU A 20 0.82 -10.11 2.32
C LEU A 20 -0.64 -9.85 1.97
N ARG A 21 -1.41 -9.30 2.92
CA ARG A 21 -2.81 -8.92 2.71
C ARG A 21 -2.93 -7.41 2.61
N GLY A 22 -3.34 -6.92 1.45
CA GLY A 22 -3.57 -5.51 1.18
C GLY A 22 -5.06 -5.16 1.22
N ALA A 23 -5.38 -3.95 1.66
CA ALA A 23 -6.69 -3.34 1.52
C ALA A 23 -6.55 -1.82 1.36
N SER A 24 -7.42 -1.23 0.55
CA SER A 24 -7.55 0.22 0.40
C SER A 24 -8.96 0.67 0.74
N LYS A 25 -9.08 1.79 1.44
CA LYS A 25 -10.38 2.43 1.74
C LYS A 25 -10.38 3.87 1.26
N PRO A 26 -11.39 4.32 0.49
CA PRO A 26 -11.53 5.75 0.13
C PRO A 26 -11.61 6.65 1.37
N ILE A 27 -11.00 7.83 1.31
CA ILE A 27 -11.12 8.92 2.29
C ILE A 27 -11.36 10.23 1.55
N ASP A 28 -11.61 11.33 2.27
CA ASP A 28 -11.72 12.65 1.63
C ASP A 28 -10.43 12.98 0.87
N ARG A 29 -10.58 13.30 -0.43
CA ARG A 29 -9.49 13.60 -1.38
C ARG A 29 -8.39 12.53 -1.47
N GLY A 30 -8.68 11.25 -1.21
CA GLY A 30 -7.64 10.22 -1.25
C GLY A 30 -8.10 8.80 -0.90
N PHE A 31 -7.16 7.98 -0.47
CA PHE A 31 -7.42 6.65 0.08
C PHE A 31 -6.45 6.30 1.21
N ARG A 32 -6.91 5.44 2.13
CA ARG A 32 -6.05 4.80 3.14
C ARG A 32 -5.62 3.43 2.63
N LEU A 33 -4.32 3.19 2.60
CA LEU A 33 -3.70 1.92 2.28
C LEU A 33 -3.31 1.19 3.57
N ALA A 34 -3.68 -0.08 3.66
CA ALA A 34 -3.25 -1.00 4.70
C ALA A 34 -2.68 -2.28 4.08
N VAL A 35 -1.47 -2.65 4.49
CA VAL A 35 -0.87 -3.96 4.16
C VAL A 35 -0.45 -4.64 5.45
N ILE A 36 -0.87 -5.90 5.60
CA ILE A 36 -0.62 -6.69 6.80
C ILE A 36 0.19 -7.91 6.40
N CYS A 37 1.29 -8.13 7.11
CA CYS A 37 2.11 -9.32 7.01
C CYS A 37 1.65 -10.37 8.03
N PRO A 38 1.67 -11.68 7.71
CA PRO A 38 1.40 -12.75 8.67
C PRO A 38 2.30 -12.74 9.91
N CYS A 39 3.50 -12.15 9.85
CA CYS A 39 4.36 -11.98 11.03
C CYS A 39 3.87 -10.89 12.01
N GLY A 40 2.77 -10.19 11.69
CA GLY A 40 2.18 -9.13 12.51
C GLY A 40 2.60 -7.71 12.11
N ALA A 41 3.58 -7.54 11.22
CA ALA A 41 3.98 -6.23 10.71
C ALA A 41 2.86 -5.57 9.89
N ARG A 42 2.73 -4.25 10.02
CA ARG A 42 1.67 -3.46 9.38
C ARG A 42 2.24 -2.24 8.68
N PHE A 43 1.83 -2.04 7.43
CA PHE A 43 2.05 -0.82 6.68
C PHE A 43 0.73 -0.06 6.57
N LEU A 44 0.67 1.14 7.13
CA LEU A 44 -0.53 1.99 7.13
C LEU A 44 -0.14 3.39 6.62
N ARG A 45 -0.79 3.85 5.55
CA ARG A 45 -0.58 5.18 4.98
C ARG A 45 -1.89 5.77 4.46
N SER A 46 -2.05 7.08 4.63
CA SER A 46 -3.03 7.85 3.86
C SER A 46 -2.32 8.39 2.62
N VAL A 47 -2.97 8.29 1.47
CA VAL A 47 -2.50 8.81 0.19
C VAL A 47 -3.55 9.78 -0.32
N TYR A 48 -3.16 11.04 -0.50
CA TYR A 48 -4.02 12.12 -0.96
C TYR A 48 -3.83 12.37 -2.45
N ALA A 49 -4.79 13.03 -3.10
CA ALA A 49 -4.73 13.32 -4.53
C ALA A 49 -3.56 14.24 -4.91
N GLU A 50 -3.09 15.06 -3.97
CA GLU A 50 -1.87 15.86 -4.14
C GLU A 50 -0.56 15.06 -4.07
N ASP A 51 -0.60 13.80 -3.63
CA ASP A 51 0.60 12.96 -3.61
C ASP A 51 1.02 12.62 -5.06
N PRO A 52 2.28 12.90 -5.45
CA PRO A 52 2.75 12.68 -6.81
C PRO A 52 2.76 11.20 -7.22
N GLU A 53 2.63 10.28 -6.27
CA GLU A 53 2.59 8.83 -6.48
C GLU A 53 1.18 8.24 -6.33
N ALA A 54 0.15 9.07 -6.07
CA ALA A 54 -1.21 8.60 -5.81
C ALA A 54 -1.78 7.77 -6.96
N GLU A 55 -1.60 8.23 -8.20
CA GLU A 55 -2.13 7.54 -9.38
C GLU A 55 -1.44 6.19 -9.60
N ARG A 56 -0.10 6.16 -9.51
CA ARG A 56 0.66 4.91 -9.63
C ARG A 56 0.29 3.89 -8.56
N LEU A 57 0.06 4.34 -7.33
CA LEU A 57 -0.41 3.47 -6.25
C LEU A 57 -1.80 2.93 -6.53
N ARG A 58 -2.69 3.74 -7.09
CA ARG A 58 -4.05 3.35 -7.44
C ARG A 58 -4.06 2.27 -8.54
N GLU A 59 -3.30 2.49 -9.61
CA GLU A 59 -3.11 1.52 -10.70
C GLU A 59 -2.51 0.21 -10.18
N ALA A 60 -1.44 0.29 -9.37
CA ALA A 60 -0.81 -0.88 -8.81
C ALA A 60 -1.77 -1.69 -7.93
N LEU A 61 -2.62 -1.04 -7.13
CA LEU A 61 -3.60 -1.72 -6.28
C LEU A 61 -4.75 -2.34 -7.09
N ALA A 62 -5.17 -1.71 -8.18
CA ALA A 62 -6.23 -2.23 -9.05
C ALA A 62 -5.85 -3.58 -9.67
N ALA A 63 -4.56 -3.78 -9.99
CA ALA A 63 -4.04 -5.05 -10.55
C ALA A 63 -4.12 -6.27 -9.60
N PHE A 64 -4.50 -6.09 -8.32
CA PHE A 64 -4.64 -7.16 -7.34
C PHE A 64 -6.08 -7.40 -6.87
N GLN A 65 -7.07 -6.72 -7.47
CA GLN A 65 -8.49 -6.83 -7.12
C GLN A 65 -9.32 -7.72 -8.06
N GLU A 66 -8.68 -8.55 -8.89
CA GLU A 66 -9.33 -9.56 -9.75
C GLU A 66 -9.61 -10.89 -9.04
#